data_AF-A0A846G038-F1
#
_entry.id   AF-A0A846G038-F1
#
_cell.length_a   1.000
_cell.length_b   1.000
_cell.length_c   1.000
_cell.angle_alpha   90.00
_cell.angle_beta   90.00
_cell.angle_gamma   90.00
#
_symmetry.space_group_name_H-M   'P 1'
#
loop_
_entity.id
_entity.type
_entity.pdbx_description
1 polymer ?
#
loop_
_entity_poly.entity_id
_entity_poly.type
_entity_poly.pdbx_seq_one_letter_code
_entity_poly.pdbx_strand_id
1 'polypeptide(L)'
;MIITPHGAGLTNLVFCTPGTKVIEIFSPKYITPIYWQISNVCGLLHYYLIGENFDNPNSAKSMRYTPDILVSLDKLLKIMKLAEIE
;
A
#
# COMPACT_ATOMS: atom_id res chain seq x y z
N MET A 1 12.22 1.21 6.95
CA MET A 1 11.16 1.78 6.09
C MET A 1 10.68 0.71 5.15
N ILE A 2 9.37 0.63 4.90
CA ILE A 2 8.74 -0.36 4.03
C ILE A 2 7.83 0.37 3.04
N ILE A 3 7.99 0.12 1.75
CA ILE A 3 7.08 0.57 0.69
C ILE A 3 6.63 -0.68 -0.06
N THR A 4 5.33 -0.98 -0.09
CA THR A 4 4.85 -2.27 -0.61
C THR A 4 3.41 -2.16 -1.11
N PRO A 5 3.02 -2.95 -2.13
CA PRO A 5 1.60 -3.21 -2.39
C PRO A 5 0.92 -3.85 -1.18
N HIS A 6 -0.37 -3.58 -1.04
CA HIS A 6 -1.26 -4.24 -0.10
C HIS A 6 -1.23 -5.76 -0.33
N GLY A 7 -1.05 -6.53 0.73
CA GLY A 7 -1.04 -8.00 0.65
C GLY A 7 -0.52 -8.68 1.90
N ALA A 8 -0.63 -10.02 1.92
CA ALA A 8 -0.31 -10.85 3.10
C ALA A 8 1.11 -10.67 3.64
N GLY A 9 2.07 -10.21 2.82
CA GLY A 9 3.43 -9.90 3.31
C GLY A 9 3.46 -8.84 4.43
N LEU A 10 2.47 -7.95 4.50
CA LEU A 10 2.35 -6.94 5.55
C LEU A 10 1.99 -7.51 6.92
N THR A 11 1.65 -8.79 7.05
CA THR A 11 1.53 -9.41 8.39
C THR A 11 2.85 -9.35 9.14
N ASN A 12 3.99 -9.30 8.44
CA ASN A 12 5.32 -9.20 9.04
C ASN A 12 5.62 -7.83 9.67
N LEU A 13 4.74 -6.84 9.52
CA LEU A 13 4.87 -5.55 10.20
C LEU A 13 4.95 -5.69 11.73
N VAL A 14 4.39 -6.76 12.30
CA VAL A 14 4.43 -7.04 13.75
C VAL A 14 5.85 -7.20 14.31
N PHE A 15 6.84 -7.48 13.45
CA PHE A 15 8.25 -7.62 13.84
C PHE A 15 9.07 -6.34 13.64
N CYS A 16 8.48 -5.27 13.12
CA CYS A 16 9.18 -4.02 12.89
C CYS A 16 9.38 -3.24 14.20
N THR A 17 10.46 -2.44 14.27
CA THR A 17 10.67 -1.54 15.39
C THR A 17 9.66 -0.37 15.37
N PRO A 18 9.16 0.08 16.54
CA PRO A 18 8.32 1.27 16.62
C PRO A 18 8.96 2.49 15.95
N GLY A 19 8.12 3.31 15.32
CA GLY A 19 8.55 4.43 14.48
C GLY A 19 8.94 4.04 13.05
N THR A 20 8.93 2.75 12.67
CA THR A 20 9.12 2.35 11.28
C THR A 20 8.06 2.96 10.38
N LYS A 21 8.49 3.67 9.34
CA LYS A 21 7.62 4.24 8.31
C LYS A 21 7.20 3.16 7.31
N VAL A 22 5.89 3.08 7.06
CA VAL A 22 5.26 2.14 6.13
C VAL A 22 4.44 2.94 5.11
N ILE A 23 4.68 2.72 3.82
CA ILE A 23 3.84 3.22 2.74
C ILE A 23 3.15 2.02 2.08
N GLU A 24 1.85 1.90 2.32
CA GLU A 24 1.02 0.84 1.76
C GLU A 24 0.33 1.29 0.46
N ILE A 25 0.51 0.52 -0.61
CA ILE A 25 -0.03 0.85 -1.93
C ILE A 25 -1.25 -0.03 -2.21
N PHE A 26 -2.43 0.58 -2.33
CA PHE A 26 -3.69 -0.11 -2.57
C PHE A 26 -4.08 -0.12 -4.05
N SER A 27 -4.73 -1.19 -4.48
CA SER A 27 -5.56 -1.13 -5.68
C SER A 27 -6.84 -0.35 -5.37
N PRO A 28 -7.34 0.53 -6.26
CA PRO A 28 -8.64 1.20 -6.08
C PRO A 28 -9.80 0.23 -5.86
N LYS A 29 -9.65 -1.00 -6.35
CA LYS A 29 -10.69 -2.03 -6.26
C LYS A 29 -10.68 -2.70 -4.88
N TYR A 30 -9.54 -2.76 -4.18
CA TYR A 30 -9.42 -3.50 -2.91
C TYR A 30 -8.69 -2.67 -1.85
N ILE A 31 -9.48 -2.11 -0.92
CA ILE A 31 -9.01 -1.27 0.17
C ILE A 31 -9.53 -1.84 1.47
N THR A 32 -8.62 -2.29 2.34
CA THR A 32 -8.95 -2.76 3.69
C THR A 32 -7.96 -2.18 4.70
N PRO A 33 -8.40 -1.79 5.90
CA PRO A 33 -7.55 -1.07 6.85
C PRO A 33 -6.72 -2.01 7.75
N ILE A 34 -6.64 -3.30 7.45
CA ILE A 34 -6.09 -4.32 8.38
C ILE A 34 -4.64 -4.02 8.76
N TYR A 35 -3.81 -3.63 7.80
CA TYR A 35 -2.39 -3.36 8.07
C TYR A 35 -2.16 -1.99 8.70
N TRP A 36 -3.05 -1.02 8.47
CA TRP A 36 -3.09 0.22 9.27
C TRP A 36 -3.39 -0.08 10.75
N GLN A 37 -4.31 -0.99 11.04
CA GLN A 37 -4.58 -1.41 12.43
C GLN A 37 -3.34 -2.06 13.07
N ILE A 38 -2.67 -2.97 12.36
CA ILE A 38 -1.42 -3.59 12.84
C ILE A 38 -0.35 -2.51 13.09
N SER A 39 -0.18 -1.57 12.16
CA SER A 39 0.75 -0.46 12.33
C SER A 39 0.47 0.35 13.59
N ASN A 40 -0.78 0.69 13.88
CA ASN A 40 -1.14 1.42 15.10
C ASN A 40 -0.78 0.63 16.36
N VAL A 41 -1.09 -0.66 16.40
CA VAL A 41 -0.78 -1.53 17.56
C VAL A 41 0.73 -1.63 17.79
N CYS A 42 1.52 -1.70 16.71
CA CYS A 42 2.98 -1.82 16.77
C CYS A 42 3.71 -0.46 16.87
N GLY A 43 2.99 0.67 16.91
CA GLY A 43 3.60 2.00 16.96
C GLY A 43 4.34 2.39 15.68
N LEU A 44 3.89 1.93 14.52
CA LEU A 44 4.47 2.24 13.20
C LEU A 44 3.80 3.48 12.60
N LEU A 45 4.54 4.21 11.76
CA LEU A 45 4.02 5.38 11.05
C LEU A 45 3.48 4.94 9.68
N HIS A 46 2.16 4.81 9.59
CA HIS A 46 1.49 4.27 8.42
C HIS A 46 0.98 5.37 7.48
N TYR A 47 1.42 5.31 6.23
CA TYR A 47 0.97 6.11 5.11
C TYR A 47 0.39 5.19 4.05
N TYR A 48 -0.49 5.72 3.20
CA TYR A 48 -1.05 4.93 2.11
C TYR A 48 -1.11 5.72 0.81
N LEU A 49 -1.10 4.99 -0.29
CA LEU A 49 -1.33 5.50 -1.63
C LEU A 49 -2.33 4.59 -2.33
N ILE A 50 -3.39 5.17 -2.87
CA ILE A 50 -4.34 4.45 -3.72
C ILE A 50 -3.84 4.61 -5.16
N GLY A 51 -3.72 3.49 -5.88
CA GLY A 51 -3.36 3.48 -7.30
C GLY A 51 -4.39 4.19 -8.19
N GLU A 52 -4.12 4.23 -9.48
CA GLU A 52 -5.04 4.79 -10.46
C GLU A 52 -6.08 3.74 -10.89
N ASN A 53 -7.27 4.21 -11.24
CA ASN A 53 -8.21 3.39 -12.00
C ASN A 53 -7.68 3.24 -13.42
N PHE A 54 -7.60 2.01 -13.90
CA PHE A 54 -7.26 1.73 -15.28
C PHE A 54 -8.04 0.51 -15.78
N ASP A 55 -8.40 0.54 -17.05
CA ASP A 55 -8.95 -0.61 -17.74
C ASP A 55 -7.79 -1.55 -18.05
N ASN A 56 -7.73 -2.67 -17.35
CA ASN A 56 -6.83 -3.75 -17.73
C ASN A 56 -7.53 -4.54 -18.86
N PRO A 57 -7.05 -4.50 -20.11
CA PRO A 57 -7.66 -5.27 -21.21
C PRO A 57 -7.62 -6.79 -20.98
N ASN A 58 -6.78 -7.27 -20.06
CA ASN A 58 -6.74 -8.68 -19.64
C ASN A 58 -7.70 -9.01 -18.49
N SER A 59 -8.28 -8.01 -17.81
CA SER A 59 -9.21 -8.25 -16.68
C SER A 59 -10.53 -8.88 -17.13
N ALA A 60 -11.01 -8.56 -18.33
CA ALA A 60 -12.21 -9.17 -18.91
C ALA A 60 -12.03 -10.67 -19.21
N LYS A 61 -10.79 -11.17 -19.31
CA LYS A 61 -10.49 -12.60 -19.57
C LYS A 61 -10.26 -13.40 -18.29
N SER A 62 -10.14 -12.74 -17.14
CA SER A 62 -9.88 -13.39 -15.85
C SER A 62 -11.18 -13.45 -15.04
N MET A 63 -11.71 -14.66 -14.78
CA MET A 63 -12.72 -14.87 -13.73
C MET A 63 -12.20 -14.55 -12.33
N ARG A 64 -10.88 -14.33 -12.18
CA ARG A 64 -10.26 -14.00 -10.90
C ARG A 64 -10.17 -12.50 -10.76
N TYR A 65 -10.66 -12.03 -9.62
CA TYR A 65 -10.44 -10.67 -9.16
C TYR A 65 -8.94 -10.42 -8.97
N THR A 66 -8.31 -9.77 -9.94
CA THR A 66 -6.90 -9.37 -9.90
C THR A 66 -6.83 -7.86 -9.61
N PRO A 67 -6.57 -7.45 -8.37
CA PRO A 67 -6.45 -6.04 -8.02
C PRO A 67 -5.06 -5.53 -8.43
N ASP A 68 -4.79 -5.52 -9.74
CA ASP A 68 -3.59 -4.89 -10.27
C ASP A 68 -3.54 -3.43 -9.84
N ILE A 69 -2.32 -2.90 -9.71
CA ILE A 69 -2.08 -1.57 -9.19
C ILE A 69 -1.26 -0.79 -10.21
N LEU A 70 -1.85 0.28 -10.73
CA LEU A 70 -1.13 1.30 -11.49
C LEU A 70 -0.80 2.45 -10.53
N VAL A 71 0.47 2.86 -10.46
CA VAL A 71 0.92 3.89 -9.53
C VAL A 71 1.42 5.10 -10.30
N SER A 72 0.89 6.29 -10.00
CA SER A 72 1.47 7.56 -10.44
C SER A 72 2.77 7.83 -9.68
N LEU A 73 3.88 8.02 -10.41
CA LEU A 73 5.17 8.37 -9.82
C LEU A 73 5.10 9.71 -9.06
N ASP A 74 4.38 10.69 -9.58
CA ASP A 74 4.22 11.99 -8.89
C ASP A 74 3.51 11.84 -7.55
N LYS A 75 2.46 11.00 -7.47
CA LYS A 75 1.77 10.71 -6.20
C LYS A 75 2.69 9.94 -5.24
N LEU A 76 3.48 9.00 -5.76
CA LEU A 76 4.45 8.24 -4.98
C LEU A 76 5.54 9.14 -4.37
N LEU A 77 6.13 10.03 -5.16
CA LEU A 77 7.12 11.00 -4.68
C LEU A 77 6.52 11.95 -3.63
N LYS A 78 5.27 12.41 -3.83
CA LYS A 78 4.58 13.24 -2.84
C LYS A 78 4.39 12.54 -1.50
N ILE A 79 3.99 11.26 -1.50
CA ILE A 79 3.81 10.53 -0.24
C ILE A 79 5.14 10.19 0.42
N MET A 80 6.19 9.90 -0.35
CA MET A 80 7.55 9.72 0.19
C MET A 80 8.07 10.99 0.86
N LYS A 81 7.82 12.16 0.26
CA LYS A 81 8.11 13.46 0.87
C LYS A 81 7.30 13.72 2.14
N LEU A 82 6.00 13.41 2.15
CA LEU A 82 5.16 13.52 3.34
C LEU A 82 5.65 12.64 4.49
N ALA A 83 6.17 11.46 4.14
CA ALA A 83 6.77 10.55 5.09
C ALA A 83 8.24 10.92 5.42
N GLU A 84 8.77 12.03 4.93
CA GLU A 84 10.14 12.52 5.19
C GLU A 84 11.20 11.45 4.85
N ILE A 85 11.10 10.89 3.64
CA ILE A 85 12.03 9.89 3.10
C ILE A 85 12.86 10.49 1.95
N GLU A 86 12.37 11.57 1.35
CA GLU A 86 12.99 12.35 0.27
C GLU A 86 12.63 13.84 0.41
#